data_AF-A0A2M7B386-F1
#
_entry.id   AF-A0A2M7B386-F1
#
_cell.length_a   1.000
_cell.length_b   1.000
_cell.length_c   1.000
_cell.angle_alpha   90.00
_cell.angle_beta   90.00
_cell.angle_gamma   90.00
#
_symmetry.space_group_name_H-M   'P 1'
#
loop_
_entity.id
_entity.type
_entity.pdbx_description
1 polymer ?
#
loop_
_entity_poly.entity_id
_entity_poly.type
_entity_poly.pdbx_seq_one_letter_code
_entity_poly.pdbx_strand_id
1 'polypeptide(L)'
;MNADGKAEAVVSTSTCGASTCFEQEQVLAWNGATYENLLEGASDDLPYPDVKMRDTGDGIYALDVTGTGFGSVGAGPYRVRTRAWSYDPASGRWKVSGETLEPPRYRIHALHDADAAFEVGDYETAIVLYQRVINDRTLLDWIDPPLEQADLGAYARFKLIVLYTQSGQPDEAERCFSELKAGPTAGNWRDYTEMADTYLQGVAIAGHGCPAARYFAETHAGQILFPLGSAAFGYANPDYTLEDICP
;
A
#
# COMPACT_ATOMS: atom_id res chain seq x y z
N MET A 1 -21.00 -25.53 -5.75
CA MET A 1 -19.80 -24.73 -5.38
C MET A 1 -19.39 -24.94 -3.92
N ASN A 2 -20.32 -25.25 -3.02
CA ASN A 2 -20.06 -25.62 -1.61
C ASN A 2 -20.15 -27.14 -1.33
N ALA A 3 -20.22 -27.97 -2.38
CA ALA A 3 -20.43 -29.42 -2.33
C ALA A 3 -21.73 -29.93 -1.66
N ASP A 4 -22.78 -29.10 -1.52
CA ASP A 4 -24.06 -29.51 -0.92
C ASP A 4 -25.05 -30.20 -1.90
N GLY A 5 -24.66 -30.31 -3.18
CA GLY A 5 -25.46 -30.91 -4.26
C GLY A 5 -26.49 -29.96 -4.88
N LYS A 6 -26.55 -28.70 -4.46
CA LYS A 6 -27.33 -27.63 -5.10
C LYS A 6 -26.44 -26.83 -6.04
N ALA A 7 -27.09 -26.15 -6.98
CA ALA A 7 -26.41 -25.26 -7.90
C ALA A 7 -26.42 -23.83 -7.33
N GLU A 8 -25.24 -23.22 -7.32
CA GLU A 8 -25.07 -21.79 -7.10
C GLU A 8 -24.70 -21.10 -8.42
N ALA A 9 -25.03 -19.81 -8.52
CA ALA A 9 -24.64 -18.96 -9.64
C ALA A 9 -23.78 -17.81 -9.13
N VAL A 10 -22.64 -17.57 -9.79
CA VAL A 10 -21.86 -16.33 -9.60
C VAL A 10 -22.39 -15.31 -10.58
N VAL A 11 -22.81 -14.16 -10.06
CA VAL A 11 -23.30 -13.05 -10.86
C VAL A 11 -22.68 -11.75 -10.36
N SER A 12 -22.56 -10.77 -11.24
CA SER A 12 -22.04 -9.46 -10.91
C SER A 12 -23.04 -8.36 -11.24
N THR A 13 -23.00 -7.27 -10.46
CA THR A 13 -23.66 -6.01 -10.81
C THR A 13 -22.58 -4.98 -11.12
N SER A 14 -22.53 -4.52 -12.37
CA SER A 14 -21.49 -3.60 -12.84
C SER A 14 -21.93 -2.14 -12.70
N THR A 15 -21.01 -1.30 -12.22
CA THR A 15 -21.13 0.16 -12.19
C THR A 15 -19.91 0.78 -12.86
N CYS A 16 -20.14 1.52 -13.94
CA CYS A 16 -19.08 2.20 -14.69
C CYS A 16 -19.18 3.71 -14.55
N GLY A 17 -18.06 4.34 -14.20
CA GLY A 17 -17.84 5.78 -14.33
C GLY A 17 -17.36 6.15 -15.73
N ALA A 18 -16.78 7.36 -15.85
CA ALA A 18 -16.26 7.87 -17.12
C ALA A 18 -15.09 7.03 -17.69
N SER A 19 -14.32 6.38 -16.81
CA SER A 19 -13.06 5.75 -17.18
C SER A 19 -12.71 4.51 -16.34
N THR A 20 -13.61 4.01 -15.48
CA THR A 20 -13.34 2.81 -14.67
C THR A 20 -14.67 2.13 -14.35
N CYS A 21 -14.69 0.81 -14.45
CA CYS A 21 -15.83 -0.02 -14.07
C CYS A 21 -15.47 -0.83 -12.83
N PHE A 22 -16.48 -1.04 -11.99
CA PHE A 22 -16.41 -1.84 -10.78
C PHE A 22 -17.56 -2.85 -10.80
N GLU A 23 -17.38 -3.98 -10.14
CA GLU A 23 -18.43 -5.01 -10.07
C GLU A 23 -18.62 -5.51 -8.65
N GLN A 24 -19.87 -5.53 -8.19
CA GLN A 24 -20.25 -6.23 -6.97
C GLN A 24 -20.61 -7.67 -7.32
N GLU A 25 -19.78 -8.60 -6.90
CA GLU A 25 -20.00 -10.04 -7.04
C GLU A 25 -21.04 -10.52 -6.03
N GLN A 26 -21.76 -11.55 -6.43
CA GLN A 26 -22.73 -12.27 -5.61
C GLN A 26 -22.64 -13.76 -5.91
N VAL A 27 -22.76 -14.58 -4.86
CA VAL A 27 -22.91 -16.03 -4.99
C VAL A 27 -24.35 -16.36 -4.64
N LEU A 28 -25.19 -16.56 -5.65
CA LEU A 28 -26.61 -16.78 -5.47
C LEU A 28 -26.94 -18.26 -5.34
N ALA A 29 -27.64 -18.63 -4.28
CA ALA A 29 -28.21 -19.96 -4.08
C ALA A 29 -29.73 -19.90 -4.01
N TRP A 30 -30.40 -20.90 -4.59
CA TRP A 30 -31.86 -21.03 -4.49
C TRP A 30 -32.26 -21.68 -3.16
N ASN A 31 -33.05 -20.98 -2.35
CA ASN A 31 -33.50 -21.49 -1.04
C ASN A 31 -34.86 -22.22 -1.08
N GLY A 32 -35.46 -22.36 -2.27
CA GLY A 32 -36.81 -22.92 -2.44
C GLY A 32 -37.88 -21.88 -2.80
N ALA A 33 -37.62 -20.58 -2.56
CA ALA A 33 -38.55 -19.50 -2.85
C ALA A 33 -37.90 -18.30 -3.55
N THR A 34 -36.66 -17.96 -3.19
CA THR A 34 -35.89 -16.85 -3.76
C THR A 34 -34.43 -17.24 -3.92
N TYR A 35 -33.70 -16.46 -4.72
CA TYR A 35 -32.24 -16.46 -4.68
C TYR A 35 -31.76 -15.66 -3.47
N GLU A 36 -30.80 -16.22 -2.74
CA GLU A 36 -30.11 -15.58 -1.62
C GLU A 36 -28.64 -15.40 -1.97
N ASN A 37 -28.07 -14.23 -1.68
CA ASN A 37 -26.64 -14.01 -1.78
C ASN A 37 -25.91 -14.62 -0.57
N LEU A 38 -24.99 -15.53 -0.84
CA LEU A 38 -24.13 -16.20 0.13
C LEU A 38 -22.73 -15.60 0.22
N LEU A 39 -22.39 -14.62 -0.63
CA LEU A 39 -21.14 -13.88 -0.55
C LEU A 39 -21.24 -12.75 0.48
N GLU A 40 -20.34 -12.74 1.46
CA GLU A 40 -20.20 -11.64 2.43
C GLU A 40 -19.06 -10.70 2.03
N GLY A 41 -19.26 -9.41 2.26
CA GLY A 41 -18.28 -8.37 1.92
C GLY A 41 -18.53 -7.74 0.54
N ALA A 42 -17.67 -6.80 0.19
CA ALA A 42 -17.77 -6.00 -1.02
C ALA A 42 -16.67 -6.39 -2.03
N SER A 43 -16.96 -6.22 -3.31
CA SER A 43 -15.97 -6.29 -4.39
C SER A 43 -16.05 -5.10 -5.35
N ASP A 44 -17.00 -4.19 -5.12
CA ASP A 44 -17.23 -2.98 -5.90
C ASP A 44 -16.15 -1.89 -5.69
N ASP A 45 -15.14 -2.17 -4.87
CA ASP A 45 -13.91 -1.37 -4.73
C ASP A 45 -12.76 -1.89 -5.62
N LEU A 46 -12.94 -3.01 -6.33
CA LEU A 46 -11.94 -3.59 -7.21
C LEU A 46 -12.18 -3.13 -8.66
N PRO A 47 -11.26 -2.33 -9.25
CA PRO A 47 -11.47 -1.75 -10.56
C PRO A 47 -11.15 -2.76 -11.66
N TYR A 48 -11.98 -2.79 -12.71
CA TYR A 48 -11.90 -3.75 -13.81
C TYR A 48 -11.66 -5.17 -13.33
N PRO A 49 -12.60 -5.74 -12.55
CA PRO A 49 -12.38 -7.01 -11.87
C PRO A 49 -12.25 -8.17 -12.87
N ASP A 50 -11.24 -9.01 -12.67
CA ASP A 50 -11.15 -10.36 -13.24
C ASP A 50 -11.58 -11.36 -12.18
N VAL A 51 -12.65 -12.10 -12.45
CA VAL A 51 -13.32 -12.99 -11.49
C VAL A 51 -13.02 -14.45 -11.83
N LYS A 52 -12.49 -15.20 -10.86
CA LYS A 52 -12.15 -16.61 -11.03
C LYS A 52 -12.70 -17.46 -9.90
N MET A 53 -13.26 -18.61 -10.28
CA MET A 53 -13.55 -19.70 -9.36
C MET A 53 -12.38 -20.67 -9.32
N ARG A 54 -11.90 -20.98 -8.13
CA ARG A 54 -10.77 -21.87 -7.89
C ARG A 54 -11.20 -23.05 -7.04
N ASP A 55 -11.05 -24.26 -7.55
CA ASP A 55 -11.29 -25.50 -6.81
C ASP A 55 -10.26 -25.65 -5.68
N THR A 56 -10.73 -25.93 -4.46
CA THR A 56 -9.87 -26.17 -3.29
C THR A 56 -9.41 -27.62 -3.15
N GLY A 57 -9.83 -28.52 -4.06
CA GLY A 57 -9.42 -29.93 -4.12
C GLY A 57 -10.32 -30.88 -3.34
N ASP A 58 -11.34 -30.35 -2.68
CA ASP A 58 -12.38 -31.05 -1.90
C ASP A 58 -13.77 -30.89 -2.53
N GLY A 59 -13.86 -30.33 -3.74
CA GLY A 59 -15.13 -30.04 -4.43
C GLY A 59 -15.81 -28.76 -3.95
N ILE A 60 -15.19 -28.03 -3.01
CA ILE A 60 -15.54 -26.67 -2.64
C ILE A 60 -14.73 -25.72 -3.54
N TYR A 61 -15.31 -24.56 -3.86
CA TYR A 61 -14.66 -23.55 -4.67
C TYR A 61 -14.48 -22.27 -3.86
N ALA A 62 -13.30 -21.66 -3.99
CA ALA A 62 -13.02 -20.29 -3.58
C ALA A 62 -13.28 -19.32 -4.74
N LEU A 63 -13.67 -18.08 -4.41
CA LEU A 63 -13.84 -16.99 -5.37
C LEU A 63 -12.66 -16.03 -5.23
N ASP A 64 -11.92 -15.81 -6.31
CA ASP A 64 -10.86 -14.81 -6.36
C ASP A 64 -11.32 -13.66 -7.28
N VAL A 65 -11.38 -12.43 -6.75
CA VAL A 65 -11.69 -11.22 -7.53
C VAL A 65 -10.44 -10.36 -7.58
N THR A 66 -9.94 -10.11 -8.79
CA THR A 66 -8.71 -9.36 -9.03
C THR A 66 -9.00 -8.01 -9.64
N GLY A 67 -8.75 -6.93 -8.90
CA GLY A 67 -8.72 -5.59 -9.47
C GLY A 67 -7.51 -5.45 -10.38
N THR A 68 -7.69 -5.05 -11.63
CA THR A 68 -6.63 -5.05 -12.64
C THR A 68 -6.06 -3.67 -12.95
N GLY A 69 -6.75 -2.60 -12.56
CA GLY A 69 -6.29 -1.23 -12.76
C GLY A 69 -7.41 -0.24 -13.01
N PHE A 70 -7.05 1.03 -13.11
CA PHE A 70 -7.97 2.12 -13.46
C PHE A 70 -7.74 2.56 -14.91
N GLY A 71 -8.80 2.93 -15.61
CA GLY A 71 -8.71 3.47 -16.98
C GLY A 71 -8.41 4.97 -17.05
N SER A 72 -7.87 5.55 -15.97
CA SER A 72 -7.51 6.97 -15.88
C SER A 72 -6.05 7.12 -15.48
N VAL A 73 -5.29 7.91 -16.24
CA VAL A 73 -3.93 8.31 -15.83
C VAL A 73 -3.96 9.06 -14.49
N GLY A 74 -5.03 9.80 -14.20
CA GLY A 74 -5.18 10.51 -12.92
C GLY A 74 -5.36 9.59 -11.70
N ALA A 75 -5.62 8.29 -11.90
CA ALA A 75 -5.65 7.32 -10.81
C ALA A 75 -4.24 6.96 -10.33
N GLY A 76 -3.25 7.13 -11.20
CA GLY A 76 -1.85 6.81 -10.94
C GLY A 76 -1.52 5.32 -11.02
N PRO A 77 -0.34 4.91 -10.51
CA PRO A 77 0.13 3.53 -10.63
C PRO A 77 -0.68 2.63 -9.70
N TYR A 78 -1.65 1.90 -10.27
CA TYR A 78 -2.41 0.92 -9.51
C TYR A 78 -1.57 -0.32 -9.20
N ARG A 79 -1.69 -0.83 -7.98
CA ARG A 79 -1.12 -2.11 -7.58
C ARG A 79 -2.21 -3.18 -7.65
N VAL A 80 -2.04 -4.12 -8.58
CA VAL A 80 -2.98 -5.23 -8.78
C VAL A 80 -3.21 -5.95 -7.46
N ARG A 81 -4.47 -6.24 -7.19
CA ARG A 81 -4.93 -6.74 -5.90
C ARG A 81 -5.97 -7.81 -6.10
N THR A 82 -5.75 -8.95 -5.48
CA THR A 82 -6.70 -10.06 -5.48
C THR A 82 -7.27 -10.24 -4.08
N ARG A 83 -8.59 -10.10 -3.97
CA ARG A 83 -9.34 -10.48 -2.77
C ARG A 83 -9.89 -11.89 -2.97
N ALA A 84 -9.68 -12.74 -1.99
CA ALA A 84 -10.10 -14.14 -2.03
C ALA A 84 -11.20 -14.38 -1.00
N TRP A 85 -12.27 -15.06 -1.42
CA TRP A 85 -13.33 -15.55 -0.57
C TRP A 85 -13.32 -17.06 -0.50
N SER A 86 -13.35 -17.58 0.73
CA SER A 86 -13.44 -19.01 0.99
C SER A 86 -14.80 -19.33 1.62
N TYR A 87 -15.33 -20.50 1.29
CA TYR A 87 -16.56 -20.98 1.91
C TYR A 87 -16.30 -21.33 3.38
N ASP A 88 -17.15 -20.81 4.28
CA ASP A 88 -17.17 -21.14 5.70
C ASP A 88 -18.36 -22.06 5.99
N PRO A 89 -18.15 -23.36 6.22
CA PRO A 89 -19.23 -24.31 6.50
C PRO A 89 -20.04 -24.00 7.76
N ALA A 90 -19.46 -23.28 8.73
CA ALA A 90 -20.15 -22.95 9.97
C ALA A 90 -21.25 -21.90 9.75
N SER A 91 -21.05 -20.98 8.80
CA SER A 91 -22.02 -19.94 8.44
C SER A 91 -22.79 -20.26 7.16
N GLY A 92 -22.30 -21.20 6.34
CA GLY A 92 -22.87 -21.50 5.03
C GLY A 92 -22.64 -20.39 4.00
N ARG A 93 -21.60 -19.56 4.18
CA ARG A 93 -21.34 -18.35 3.39
C ARG A 93 -19.90 -18.27 2.93
N TRP A 94 -19.66 -17.57 1.82
CA TRP A 94 -18.33 -17.21 1.36
C TRP A 94 -17.89 -15.92 2.06
N LYS A 95 -16.76 -15.99 2.75
CA LYS A 95 -16.21 -14.86 3.51
C LYS A 95 -14.84 -14.49 2.98
N VAL A 96 -14.50 -13.21 3.08
CA VAL A 96 -13.14 -12.73 2.78
C VAL A 96 -12.16 -13.54 3.62
N SER A 97 -11.26 -14.22 2.93
CA SER A 97 -10.26 -15.13 3.51
C SER A 97 -8.83 -14.59 3.36
N GLY A 98 -8.64 -13.59 2.49
CA GLY A 98 -7.37 -12.91 2.35
C GLY A 98 -7.41 -11.87 1.24
N GLU A 99 -6.40 -11.00 1.26
CA GLU A 99 -6.13 -10.05 0.20
C GLU A 99 -4.63 -10.12 -0.10
N THR A 100 -4.30 -10.08 -1.39
CA THR A 100 -2.91 -10.16 -1.86
C THR A 100 -2.66 -9.04 -2.85
N LEU A 101 -1.50 -8.41 -2.72
CA LEU A 101 -1.01 -7.43 -3.67
C LEU A 101 0.02 -8.10 -4.57
N GLU A 102 0.05 -7.73 -5.85
CA GLU A 102 1.17 -8.10 -6.71
C GLU A 102 2.49 -7.52 -6.18
N PRO A 103 3.63 -8.15 -6.51
CA PRO A 103 4.94 -7.58 -6.21
C PRO A 103 5.06 -6.12 -6.68
N PRO A 104 5.80 -5.26 -5.96
CA PRO A 104 5.87 -3.85 -6.29
C PRO A 104 6.60 -3.67 -7.63
N ARG A 105 5.89 -3.05 -8.57
CA ARG A 105 6.42 -2.67 -9.89
C ARG A 105 6.92 -1.23 -9.90
N TYR A 106 6.25 -0.34 -9.15
CA TYR A 106 6.61 1.07 -9.03
C TYR A 106 7.36 1.35 -7.73
N ARG A 107 8.19 2.39 -7.72
CA ARG A 107 8.96 2.81 -6.54
C ARG A 107 8.08 3.13 -5.34
N ILE A 108 6.94 3.79 -5.57
CA ILE A 108 5.94 4.07 -4.54
C ILE A 108 5.34 2.79 -3.93
N HIS A 109 5.15 1.73 -4.72
CA HIS A 109 4.66 0.44 -4.19
C HIS A 109 5.68 -0.20 -3.26
N ALA A 110 6.97 -0.14 -3.60
CA ALA A 110 8.04 -0.64 -2.76
C ALA A 110 8.17 0.17 -1.46
N LEU A 111 7.86 1.46 -1.51
CA LEU A 111 7.82 2.30 -0.31
C LEU A 111 6.67 1.91 0.62
N HIS A 112 5.46 1.71 0.09
CA HIS A 112 4.32 1.23 0.88
C HIS A 112 4.63 -0.12 1.56
N ASP A 113 5.31 -1.04 0.86
CA ASP A 113 5.73 -2.32 1.46
C ASP A 113 6.74 -2.11 2.60
N ALA A 114 7.68 -1.17 2.43
CA ALA A 114 8.68 -0.86 3.45
C ALA A 114 8.04 -0.25 4.70
N ASP A 115 7.11 0.69 4.52
CA ASP A 115 6.35 1.30 5.60
C ASP A 115 5.50 0.26 6.35
N ALA A 116 4.77 -0.60 5.62
CA ALA A 116 3.98 -1.66 6.23
C ALA A 116 4.83 -2.65 7.03
N ALA A 117 6.00 -3.03 6.53
CA ALA A 117 6.95 -3.87 7.27
C ALA A 117 7.47 -3.17 8.54
N PHE A 118 7.76 -1.87 8.45
CA PHE A 118 8.22 -1.10 9.59
C PHE A 118 7.14 -0.98 10.67
N GLU A 119 5.89 -0.69 10.30
CA GLU A 119 4.76 -0.57 11.22
C GLU A 119 4.51 -1.82 12.07
N VAL A 120 4.68 -3.01 11.48
CA VAL A 120 4.49 -4.28 12.20
C VAL A 120 5.76 -4.75 12.94
N GLY A 121 6.83 -3.95 12.93
CA GLY A 121 8.09 -4.26 13.61
C GLY A 121 9.01 -5.23 12.87
N ASP A 122 8.73 -5.53 11.60
CA ASP A 122 9.60 -6.34 10.74
C ASP A 122 10.74 -5.47 10.17
N TYR A 123 11.66 -5.10 11.05
CA TYR A 123 12.75 -4.18 10.73
C TYR A 123 13.72 -4.75 9.69
N GLU A 124 13.93 -6.06 9.65
CA GLU A 124 14.81 -6.69 8.66
C GLU A 124 14.24 -6.50 7.24
N THR A 125 12.95 -6.83 7.06
CA THR A 125 12.26 -6.64 5.78
C THR A 125 12.16 -5.16 5.42
N ALA A 126 11.81 -4.29 6.38
CA ALA A 126 11.71 -2.85 6.15
C ALA A 126 13.03 -2.24 5.65
N ILE A 127 14.17 -2.59 6.26
CA ILE A 127 15.49 -2.11 5.83
C ILE A 127 15.76 -2.49 4.37
N VAL A 128 15.52 -3.76 4.00
CA VAL A 128 15.74 -4.23 2.62
C VAL A 128 14.85 -3.48 1.63
N LEU A 129 13.59 -3.25 1.99
CA LEU A 129 12.64 -2.57 1.12
C LEU A 129 12.94 -1.08 0.98
N TYR A 130 13.29 -0.35 2.05
CA TYR A 130 13.74 1.03 1.93
C TYR A 130 15.02 1.15 1.09
N GLN A 131 15.97 0.22 1.25
CA GLN A 131 17.15 0.17 0.39
C GLN A 131 16.80 -0.08 -1.07
N ARG A 132 15.78 -0.89 -1.34
CA ARG A 132 15.25 -1.12 -2.69
C ARG A 132 14.63 0.16 -3.26
N VAL A 133 13.81 0.88 -2.49
CA VAL A 133 13.28 2.20 -2.88
C VAL A 133 14.41 3.15 -3.29
N ILE A 134 15.53 3.12 -2.57
CA ILE A 134 16.67 3.99 -2.81
C ILE A 134 17.51 3.59 -4.04
N ASN A 135 17.76 2.29 -4.24
CA ASN A 135 18.83 1.82 -5.13
C ASN A 135 18.36 1.02 -6.34
N ASP A 136 17.15 0.46 -6.31
CA ASP A 136 16.68 -0.45 -7.34
C ASP A 136 16.31 0.34 -8.60
N ARG A 137 17.05 0.06 -9.68
CA ARG A 137 16.88 0.66 -11.01
C ARG A 137 15.85 -0.08 -11.86
N THR A 138 15.32 -1.20 -11.37
CA THR A 138 14.28 -1.98 -12.05
C THR A 138 12.87 -1.53 -11.66
N LEU A 139 12.73 -0.80 -10.54
CA LEU A 139 11.49 -0.15 -10.16
C LEU A 139 11.13 0.94 -11.18
N LEU A 140 9.87 0.94 -11.58
CA LEU A 140 9.30 1.99 -12.42
C LEU A 140 8.99 3.24 -11.58
N ASP A 141 9.11 4.38 -12.21
CA ASP A 141 8.61 5.66 -11.71
C ASP A 141 7.38 6.06 -12.56
N TRP A 142 6.51 6.94 -12.05
CA TRP A 142 5.19 7.20 -12.62
C TRP A 142 5.16 8.34 -13.66
N ILE A 143 5.35 9.59 -13.24
CA ILE A 143 5.24 10.79 -14.09
C ILE A 143 6.59 11.49 -14.21
N ASP A 144 7.31 11.70 -13.12
CA ASP A 144 8.56 12.49 -13.09
C ASP A 144 9.66 11.68 -12.38
N PRO A 145 10.37 10.81 -13.10
CA PRO A 145 11.34 9.90 -12.49
C PRO A 145 12.44 10.61 -11.67
N PRO A 146 13.09 11.70 -12.16
CA PRO A 146 14.06 12.43 -11.34
C PRO A 146 13.49 12.98 -10.03
N LEU A 147 12.26 13.54 -10.06
CA LEU A 147 11.61 14.09 -8.88
C LEU A 147 11.22 12.98 -7.90
N GLU A 148 10.55 11.93 -8.40
CA GLU A 148 10.11 10.79 -7.60
C GLU A 148 11.29 10.04 -6.95
N GLN A 149 12.38 9.82 -7.68
CA GLN A 149 13.58 9.20 -7.14
C GLN A 149 14.21 10.05 -6.02
N ALA A 150 14.18 11.38 -6.17
CA ALA A 150 14.69 12.28 -5.14
C ALA A 150 13.79 12.25 -3.89
N ASP A 151 12.48 12.43 -4.06
CA ASP A 151 11.53 12.53 -2.95
C ASP A 151 11.36 11.20 -2.21
N LEU A 152 11.05 10.11 -2.92
CA LEU A 152 10.88 8.79 -2.31
C LEU A 152 12.21 8.27 -1.73
N GLY A 153 13.32 8.55 -2.41
CA GLY A 153 14.65 8.16 -1.94
C GLY A 153 15.11 8.93 -0.69
N ALA A 154 14.73 10.21 -0.56
CA ALA A 154 15.01 11.01 0.63
C ALA A 154 14.12 10.58 1.81
N TYR A 155 12.83 10.37 1.56
CA TYR A 155 11.90 9.87 2.57
C TYR A 155 12.31 8.48 3.10
N ALA A 156 12.66 7.54 2.21
CA ALA A 156 13.14 6.21 2.61
C ALA A 156 14.40 6.27 3.49
N ARG A 157 15.33 7.20 3.20
CA ARG A 157 16.51 7.44 4.07
C ARG A 157 16.11 7.98 5.43
N PHE A 158 15.17 8.93 5.47
CA PHE A 158 14.62 9.42 6.73
C PHE A 158 13.99 8.28 7.54
N LYS A 159 13.20 7.39 6.91
CA LYS A 159 12.60 6.24 7.60
C LYS A 159 13.66 5.27 8.14
N LEU A 160 14.75 5.04 7.41
CA LEU A 160 15.91 4.29 7.92
C LEU A 160 16.54 4.96 9.15
N ILE A 161 16.68 6.30 9.18
CA ILE A 161 17.19 7.03 10.36
C ILE A 161 16.28 6.80 11.57
N VAL A 162 14.96 6.88 11.38
CA VAL A 162 13.97 6.62 12.44
C VAL A 162 14.09 5.18 12.94
N LEU A 163 14.08 4.20 12.03
CA LEU A 163 14.17 2.78 12.34
C LEU A 163 15.47 2.45 13.10
N TYR A 164 16.62 2.90 12.61
CA TYR A 164 17.90 2.64 13.25
C TYR A 164 18.01 3.31 14.63
N THR A 165 17.43 4.49 14.79
CA THR A 165 17.36 5.15 16.09
C THR A 165 16.49 4.35 17.08
N GLN A 166 15.29 3.95 16.67
CA GLN A 166 14.35 3.18 17.51
C GLN A 166 14.88 1.78 17.85
N SER A 167 15.69 1.19 16.98
CA SER A 167 16.32 -0.13 17.20
C SER A 167 17.67 -0.07 17.91
N GLY A 168 18.12 1.10 18.37
CA GLY A 168 19.36 1.26 19.14
C GLY A 168 20.64 1.11 18.31
N GLN A 169 20.59 1.48 17.03
CA GLN A 169 21.69 1.43 16.06
C GLN A 169 22.10 2.85 15.61
N PRO A 170 22.63 3.70 16.52
CA PRO A 170 22.89 5.12 16.24
C PRO A 170 23.94 5.35 15.14
N ASP A 171 24.92 4.46 15.00
CA ASP A 171 25.95 4.58 13.96
C ASP A 171 25.36 4.43 12.55
N GLU A 172 24.39 3.52 12.38
CA GLU A 172 23.67 3.35 11.11
C GLU A 172 22.74 4.53 10.82
N ALA A 173 22.09 5.07 11.86
CA ALA A 173 21.29 6.28 11.74
C ALA A 173 22.14 7.48 11.27
N GLU A 174 23.33 7.70 11.85
CA GLU A 174 24.24 8.77 11.44
C GLU A 174 24.78 8.55 10.02
N ARG A 175 25.02 7.30 9.62
CA ARG A 175 25.41 6.98 8.24
C ARG A 175 24.31 7.38 7.25
N CYS A 176 23.06 6.98 7.50
CA CYS A 176 21.93 7.38 6.67
C CYS A 176 21.75 8.91 6.63
N PHE A 177 21.92 9.59 7.77
CA PHE A 177 21.85 11.04 7.82
C PHE A 177 22.99 11.72 7.05
N SER A 178 24.20 11.18 7.10
CA SER A 178 25.33 11.67 6.31
C SER A 178 25.11 11.51 4.80
N GLU A 179 24.54 10.38 4.37
CA GLU A 179 24.13 10.16 2.99
C GLU A 179 23.04 11.15 2.55
N LEU A 180 22.08 11.43 3.44
CA LEU A 180 21.02 12.41 3.19
C LEU A 180 21.61 13.83 3.03
N LYS A 181 22.52 14.26 3.93
CA LYS A 181 23.22 15.56 3.81
C LYS A 181 24.03 15.70 2.51
N ALA A 182 24.58 14.60 2.00
CA ALA A 182 25.43 14.58 0.80
C ALA A 182 24.66 14.44 -0.52
N GLY A 183 23.34 14.28 -0.45
CA GLY A 183 22.53 13.97 -1.63
C GLY A 183 22.24 15.16 -2.56
N PRO A 184 21.41 14.92 -3.59
CA PRO A 184 21.11 15.91 -4.63
C PRO A 184 20.29 17.09 -4.10
N THR A 185 20.17 18.14 -4.91
CA THR A 185 19.27 19.27 -4.64
C THR A 185 17.96 19.18 -5.44
N ALA A 186 17.67 18.01 -6.03
CA ALA A 186 16.45 17.77 -6.79
C ALA A 186 15.28 17.48 -5.83
N GLY A 187 14.06 17.80 -6.27
CA GLY A 187 12.87 17.64 -5.47
C GLY A 187 12.93 18.35 -4.13
N ASN A 188 12.31 17.73 -3.13
CA ASN A 188 12.22 18.19 -1.75
C ASN A 188 13.31 17.53 -0.87
N TRP A 189 14.41 17.07 -1.48
CA TRP A 189 15.50 16.38 -0.78
C TRP A 189 16.02 17.16 0.43
N ARG A 190 16.13 18.49 0.30
CA ARG A 190 16.56 19.38 1.39
C ARG A 190 15.55 19.40 2.53
N ASP A 191 14.26 19.48 2.23
CA ASP A 191 13.19 19.46 3.24
C ASP A 191 13.20 18.15 4.03
N TYR A 192 13.39 17.00 3.37
CA TYR A 192 13.59 15.73 4.07
C TYR A 192 14.88 15.70 4.90
N THR A 193 15.95 16.35 4.44
CA THR A 193 17.21 16.48 5.21
C THR A 193 17.01 17.30 6.48
N GLU A 194 16.29 18.42 6.39
CA GLU A 194 15.97 19.29 7.53
C GLU A 194 15.00 18.61 8.51
N MET A 195 14.04 17.84 8.01
CA MET A 195 13.16 17.01 8.85
C MET A 195 13.96 15.94 9.61
N ALA A 196 14.93 15.29 8.96
CA ALA A 196 15.80 14.31 9.60
C ALA A 196 16.70 14.95 10.69
N ASP A 197 17.24 16.14 10.43
CA ASP A 197 18.00 16.88 11.43
C ASP A 197 17.11 17.24 12.64
N THR A 198 15.90 17.71 12.38
CA THR A 198 14.90 18.03 13.41
C THR A 198 14.54 16.82 14.27
N TYR A 199 14.37 15.64 13.63
CA TYR A 199 14.18 14.37 14.34
C TYR A 199 15.34 14.07 15.28
N LEU A 200 16.58 14.10 14.77
CA LEU A 200 17.78 13.75 15.54
C LEU A 200 18.04 14.73 16.69
N GLN A 201 17.76 16.03 16.51
CA GLN A 201 17.79 17.01 17.59
C GLN A 201 16.77 16.67 18.70
N GLY A 202 15.56 16.25 18.32
CA GLY A 202 14.55 15.78 19.28
C GLY A 202 15.02 14.56 20.06
N VAL A 203 15.66 13.59 19.39
CA VAL A 203 16.28 12.42 20.04
C VAL A 203 17.33 12.84 21.05
N ALA A 204 18.23 13.77 20.68
CA ALA A 204 19.31 14.22 21.55
C ALA A 204 18.82 14.97 22.80
N ILE A 205 17.73 15.75 22.68
CA ILE A 205 17.20 16.59 23.77
C ILE A 205 16.23 15.83 24.66
N ALA A 206 15.32 15.05 24.06
CA ALA A 206 14.18 14.45 24.75
C ALA A 206 14.19 12.91 24.76
N GLY A 207 15.15 12.27 24.08
CA GLY A 207 15.20 10.82 23.90
C GLY A 207 14.21 10.28 22.86
N HIS A 208 13.45 11.15 22.18
CA HIS A 208 12.54 10.78 21.10
C HIS A 208 12.38 11.91 20.07
N GLY A 209 12.47 11.60 18.78
CA GLY A 209 12.43 12.58 17.69
C GLY A 209 11.09 12.75 16.98
N CYS A 210 10.16 11.79 17.12
CA CYS A 210 8.92 11.75 16.33
C CYS A 210 8.07 13.04 16.43
N PRO A 211 7.82 13.62 17.62
CA PRO A 211 7.02 14.84 17.70
C PRO A 211 7.62 16.02 16.92
N ALA A 212 8.95 16.13 16.90
CA ALA A 212 9.65 17.19 16.19
C ALA A 212 9.56 16.99 14.66
N ALA A 213 9.76 15.76 14.18
CA ALA A 213 9.59 15.43 12.77
C ALA A 213 8.14 15.64 12.28
N ARG A 214 7.14 15.21 13.06
CA ARG A 214 5.72 15.40 12.71
C ARG A 214 5.36 16.88 12.63
N TYR A 215 5.84 17.69 13.56
CA TYR A 215 5.64 19.15 13.52
C TYR A 215 6.32 19.80 12.28
N PHE A 216 7.52 19.34 11.93
CA PHE A 216 8.18 19.80 10.71
C PHE A 216 7.34 19.44 9.46
N ALA A 217 6.87 18.19 9.38
CA ALA A 217 6.02 17.74 8.27
C ALA A 217 4.69 18.48 8.19
N GLU A 218 4.06 18.81 9.32
CA GLU A 218 2.83 19.61 9.36
C GLU A 218 3.03 21.01 8.77
N THR A 219 4.12 21.67 9.16
CA THR A 219 4.45 23.03 8.68
C THR A 219 4.98 23.06 7.25
N HIS A 220 5.39 21.91 6.70
CA HIS A 220 5.93 21.74 5.34
C HIS A 220 5.17 20.66 4.56
N ALA A 221 3.86 20.53 4.77
CA ALA A 221 3.06 19.44 4.21
C ALA A 221 3.14 19.35 2.67
N GLY A 222 3.31 20.50 1.99
CA GLY A 222 3.47 20.56 0.54
C GLY A 222 4.76 19.94 0.01
N GLN A 223 5.82 19.94 0.82
CA GLN A 223 7.14 19.41 0.48
C GLN A 223 7.35 17.99 1.02
N ILE A 224 6.66 17.63 2.11
CA ILE A 224 6.88 16.36 2.82
C ILE A 224 5.79 15.34 2.52
N LEU A 225 4.51 15.71 2.61
CA LEU A 225 3.39 14.76 2.51
C LEU A 225 2.87 14.63 1.08
N PHE A 226 2.67 15.76 0.40
CA PHE A 226 2.06 15.75 -0.94
C PHE A 226 2.87 14.98 -1.98
N PRO A 227 4.22 15.04 -1.99
CA PRO A 227 5.02 14.26 -2.93
C PRO A 227 4.96 12.74 -2.73
N LEU A 228 4.47 12.28 -1.57
CA LEU A 228 4.32 10.86 -1.25
C LEU A 228 2.92 10.31 -1.54
N GLY A 229 1.93 11.21 -1.70
CA GLY A 229 0.52 10.85 -1.75
C GLY A 229 -0.13 10.95 -3.12
N SER A 230 -1.46 11.02 -3.10
CA SER A 230 -2.32 11.08 -4.29
C SER A 230 -2.09 12.33 -5.16
N ALA A 231 -1.54 13.40 -4.60
CA ALA A 231 -1.16 14.59 -5.35
C ALA A 231 -0.06 14.28 -6.40
N ALA A 232 0.86 13.37 -6.10
CA ALA A 232 1.91 12.91 -7.01
C ALA A 232 1.52 11.61 -7.74
N PHE A 233 0.88 10.68 -7.02
CA PHE A 233 0.60 9.32 -7.49
C PHE A 233 -0.87 9.07 -7.81
N GLY A 234 -1.69 10.11 -7.97
CA GLY A 234 -3.09 9.97 -8.39
C GLY A 234 -4.05 9.46 -7.31
N TYR A 235 -5.34 9.63 -7.56
CA TYR A 235 -6.40 9.44 -6.56
C TYR A 235 -6.61 7.99 -6.09
N ALA A 236 -5.99 7.00 -6.72
CA ALA A 236 -6.09 5.60 -6.31
C ALA A 236 -4.93 5.16 -5.39
N ASN A 237 -4.03 6.08 -5.04
CA ASN A 237 -2.94 5.85 -4.10
C ASN A 237 -3.24 6.56 -2.76
N PRO A 238 -2.78 5.99 -1.62
CA PRO A 238 -3.03 6.58 -0.31
C PRO A 238 -2.32 7.93 -0.17
N ASP A 239 -2.89 8.82 0.63
CA ASP A 239 -2.20 10.02 1.08
C ASP A 239 -1.43 9.73 2.37
N TYR A 240 -0.24 10.31 2.48
CA TYR A 240 0.56 10.26 3.70
C TYR A 240 0.04 11.30 4.71
N THR A 241 -0.01 10.87 5.96
CA THR A 241 -0.43 11.62 7.14
C THR A 241 0.76 11.90 8.06
N LEU A 242 0.53 12.66 9.13
CA LEU A 242 1.59 12.96 10.10
C LEU A 242 1.99 11.72 10.89
N GLU A 243 1.05 10.81 11.10
CA GLU A 243 1.28 9.52 11.74
C GLU A 243 2.29 8.68 10.95
N ASP A 244 2.22 8.69 9.62
CA ASP A 244 3.09 7.91 8.73
C ASP A 244 4.56 8.38 8.77
N ILE A 245 4.81 9.63 9.13
CA ILE A 245 6.18 10.17 9.25
C ILE A 245 6.98 9.38 10.28
N CYS A 246 6.36 9.00 11.39
CA CYS A 246 7.06 8.33 12.48
C CYS A 246 6.04 7.53 13.28
N PRO A 247 5.99 6.19 13.18
CA PRO A 247 5.10 5.37 14.01
C PRO A 247 5.45 5.46 15.50
#